data_AF-A0A327M7W7-F1
#
_entry.id   AF-A0A327M7W7-F1
#
_cell.length_a   1.000
_cell.length_b   1.000
_cell.length_c   1.000
_cell.angle_alpha   90.00
_cell.angle_beta   90.00
_cell.angle_gamma   90.00
#
_symmetry.space_group_name_H-M   'P 1'
#
loop_
_entity.id
_entity.type
_entity.pdbx_description
1 polymer ?
#
loop_
_entity_poly.entity_id
_entity_poly.type
_entity_poly.pdbx_seq_one_letter_code
_entity_poly.pdbx_strand_id
1 'polypeptide(L)'
;MRRRLAPGLALLAALATSTAWAPATQAQGTQAQGTQAQGTQAQGGAAPLTAQQERMKSCNSEAGAKSLAGDARQGFMRDCLAGRTAAAPAQPALTAQQERMKSCNAEAAGRKLGGDARQRFMSSCLSGSTATGATGAAAPATRN
;
A
#
# COMPACT_ATOMS: atom_id res chain seq x y z
N MET A 1 2.06 -44.52 -3.92
CA MET A 1 1.01 -45.51 -3.57
C MET A 1 1.54 -46.45 -2.50
N ARG A 2 1.02 -46.38 -1.28
CA ARG A 2 0.99 -47.50 -0.33
C ARG A 2 -0.10 -47.21 0.69
N ARG A 3 -0.98 -48.20 0.85
CA ARG A 3 -2.29 -48.15 1.46
C ARG A 3 -2.30 -49.18 2.58
N ARG A 4 -2.98 -48.86 3.70
CA ARG A 4 -3.51 -49.73 4.77
C ARG A 4 -2.44 -50.26 5.75
N LEU A 5 -2.67 -50.52 7.04
CA LEU A 5 -3.86 -51.00 7.77
C LEU A 5 -3.92 -50.40 9.20
N ALA A 6 -5.14 -50.27 9.74
CA ALA A 6 -5.44 -50.20 11.16
C ALA A 6 -5.87 -51.60 11.68
N PRO A 7 -5.74 -51.85 12.99
CA PRO A 7 -6.90 -52.21 13.84
C PRO A 7 -6.93 -51.28 15.07
N GLY A 8 -8.06 -50.87 15.64
CA GLY A 8 -9.29 -51.63 15.84
C GLY A 8 -9.35 -52.10 17.29
N LEU A 9 -9.61 -51.18 18.23
CA LEU A 9 -10.06 -51.49 19.59
C LEU A 9 -11.17 -50.52 19.96
N ALA A 10 -12.39 -51.02 19.79
CA ALA A 10 -13.61 -50.44 20.30
C ALA A 10 -13.79 -50.89 21.76
N LEU A 11 -14.18 -49.96 22.64
CA LEU A 11 -15.13 -50.13 23.76
C LEU A 11 -15.27 -48.74 24.42
N LEU A 12 -16.32 -47.98 24.08
CA LEU A 12 -17.53 -47.82 24.91
C LEU A 12 -17.29 -47.18 26.29
N ALA A 13 -17.49 -45.87 26.38
CA ALA A 13 -18.20 -45.25 27.51
C ALA A 13 -18.63 -43.83 27.14
N ALA A 14 -19.94 -43.64 27.02
CA ALA A 14 -20.58 -42.37 26.82
C ALA A 14 -20.37 -41.48 28.05
N LEU A 15 -19.75 -40.31 27.85
CA LEU A 15 -19.96 -39.13 28.68
C LEU A 15 -20.24 -37.97 27.73
N ALA A 16 -21.52 -37.79 27.48
CA ALA A 16 -22.04 -36.59 26.87
C ALA A 16 -21.86 -35.42 27.84
N THR A 17 -20.86 -34.59 27.60
CA THR A 17 -20.87 -33.20 28.07
C THR A 17 -20.53 -32.29 26.90
N SER A 18 -21.60 -31.92 26.20
CA SER A 18 -21.60 -30.87 25.19
C SER A 18 -21.12 -29.55 25.81
N THR A 19 -19.95 -29.06 25.42
CA THR A 19 -19.60 -27.64 25.57
C THR A 19 -19.56 -26.99 24.20
N ALA A 20 -20.75 -26.62 23.74
CA ALA A 20 -20.93 -25.67 22.67
C ALA A 20 -20.44 -24.30 23.15
N TRP A 21 -19.31 -23.82 22.63
CA TRP A 21 -18.91 -22.42 22.81
C TRP A 21 -19.59 -21.56 21.72
N ALA A 22 -20.80 -21.11 22.02
CA ALA A 22 -21.36 -19.94 21.34
C ALA A 22 -20.96 -18.70 22.15
N PRO A 23 -20.58 -17.59 21.50
CA PRO A 23 -20.19 -16.36 22.20
C PRO A 23 -21.42 -15.72 22.83
N ALA A 24 -21.50 -15.79 24.17
CA ALA A 24 -22.45 -15.02 24.94
C ALA A 24 -22.05 -13.55 24.89
N THR A 25 -22.94 -12.72 24.32
CA THR A 25 -23.01 -11.28 24.61
C THR A 25 -23.06 -11.10 26.12
N GLN A 26 -21.98 -10.57 26.68
CA GLN A 26 -21.94 -10.14 28.07
C GLN A 26 -21.97 -8.61 28.11
N ALA A 27 -23.13 -8.08 28.47
CA ALA A 27 -23.27 -6.75 29.00
C ALA A 27 -22.61 -6.75 30.40
N GLN A 28 -21.46 -6.08 30.52
CA GLN A 28 -20.82 -5.79 31.79
C GLN A 28 -20.80 -4.29 32.00
N GLY A 29 -21.39 -3.86 33.10
CA GLY A 29 -21.50 -2.46 33.51
C GLY A 29 -20.12 -1.85 33.73
N THR A 30 -19.92 -0.69 33.10
CA THR A 30 -18.72 0.13 33.23
C THR A 30 -18.74 0.84 34.59
N GLN A 31 -17.88 0.39 35.51
CA GLN A 31 -17.56 1.13 36.72
C GLN A 31 -16.55 2.23 36.40
N ALA A 32 -16.92 3.44 36.80
CA ALA A 32 -16.15 4.66 36.69
C ALA A 32 -14.92 4.64 37.60
N GLN A 33 -13.74 4.91 37.03
CA GLN A 33 -12.56 5.36 37.76
C GLN A 33 -11.87 6.48 36.96
N GLY A 34 -11.96 7.69 37.52
CA GLY A 34 -10.89 8.69 37.54
C GLY A 34 -10.34 9.20 36.22
N THR A 35 -11.10 10.03 35.52
CA THR A 35 -10.58 10.92 34.48
C THR A 35 -9.67 11.98 35.11
N GLN A 36 -8.35 11.81 34.97
CA GLN A 36 -7.42 12.91 35.20
C GLN A 36 -7.54 13.90 34.05
N ALA A 37 -7.98 15.10 34.40
CA ALA A 37 -8.06 16.26 33.54
C ALA A 37 -6.66 16.85 33.29
N GLN A 38 -6.26 16.86 32.02
CA GLN A 38 -5.58 17.97 31.36
C GLN A 38 -6.31 18.09 30.01
N GLY A 39 -7.34 18.92 29.88
CA GLY A 39 -7.19 20.36 29.59
C GLY A 39 -6.56 20.49 28.19
N THR A 40 -7.26 20.78 27.09
CA THR A 40 -8.34 21.75 26.90
C THR A 40 -9.10 21.41 25.62
N GLN A 41 -10.43 21.46 25.68
CA GLN A 41 -11.30 21.48 24.51
C GLN A 41 -11.35 22.88 23.90
N ALA A 42 -11.21 22.93 22.58
CA ALA A 42 -11.64 23.93 21.58
C ALA A 42 -10.53 23.95 20.52
N GLN A 43 -10.78 23.64 19.25
CA GLN A 43 -11.63 24.42 18.36
C GLN A 43 -12.06 23.55 17.16
N GLY A 44 -13.28 23.78 16.67
CA GLY A 44 -13.68 23.40 15.31
C GLY A 44 -12.89 24.16 14.27
N GLY A 45 -11.64 23.75 14.06
CA GLY A 45 -10.83 24.09 12.91
C GLY A 45 -10.63 22.82 12.11
N ALA A 46 -11.00 22.83 10.83
CA ALA A 46 -10.56 21.79 9.91
C ALA A 46 -9.03 21.67 10.04
N ALA A 47 -8.53 20.54 10.54
CA ALA A 47 -7.11 20.25 10.46
C ALA A 47 -6.71 20.47 8.99
N PRO A 48 -5.65 21.25 8.72
CA PRO A 48 -5.23 21.47 7.35
C PRO A 48 -5.01 20.09 6.73
N LEU A 49 -5.71 19.85 5.61
CA LEU A 49 -5.59 18.60 4.89
C LEU A 49 -4.11 18.39 4.58
N THR A 50 -3.61 17.18 4.81
CA THR A 50 -2.26 16.84 4.37
C THR A 50 -2.18 17.02 2.85
N ALA A 51 -1.01 17.38 2.30
CA ALA A 51 -0.84 17.57 0.86
C ALA A 51 -1.35 16.37 0.03
N GLN A 52 -1.25 15.15 0.58
CA GLN A 52 -1.80 13.95 -0.04
C GLN A 52 -3.34 13.91 -0.05
N GLN A 53 -4.00 14.35 1.03
CA GLN A 53 -5.46 14.47 1.10
C GLN A 53 -6.00 15.58 0.18
N GLU A 54 -5.32 16.73 0.11
CA GLU A 54 -5.66 17.82 -0.82
C GLU A 54 -5.58 17.36 -2.26
N ARG A 55 -4.51 16.63 -2.61
CA ARG A 55 -4.34 16.03 -3.93
C ARG A 55 -5.47 15.04 -4.25
N MET A 56 -5.81 14.15 -3.32
CA MET A 56 -6.89 13.19 -3.53
C MET A 56 -8.21 13.92 -3.80
N LYS A 57 -8.49 15.02 -3.08
CA LYS A 57 -9.68 15.85 -3.30
C LYS A 57 -9.67 16.51 -4.68
N SER A 58 -8.56 17.11 -5.11
CA SER A 58 -8.40 17.71 -6.44
C SER A 58 -8.63 16.67 -7.55
N CYS A 59 -7.97 15.50 -7.44
CA CYS A 59 -8.15 14.40 -8.39
C CYS A 59 -9.61 13.92 -8.45
N ASN A 60 -10.32 13.85 -7.33
CA ASN A 60 -11.73 13.46 -7.34
C ASN A 60 -12.63 14.53 -7.98
N SER A 61 -12.36 15.80 -7.69
CA SER A 61 -13.08 16.94 -8.28
C SER A 61 -12.96 16.93 -9.80
N GLU A 62 -11.74 16.80 -10.33
CA GLU A 62 -11.53 16.80 -11.79
C GLU A 62 -12.05 15.56 -12.49
N ALA A 63 -11.98 14.39 -11.83
CA ALA A 63 -12.61 13.19 -12.36
C ALA A 63 -14.13 13.40 -12.53
N GLY A 64 -14.77 14.05 -11.54
CA GLY A 64 -16.18 14.42 -11.58
C GLY A 64 -16.49 15.48 -12.65
N ALA A 65 -15.67 16.52 -12.75
CA ALA A 65 -15.82 17.55 -13.79
C ALA A 65 -15.67 16.98 -15.21
N LYS A 66 -14.86 15.93 -15.37
CA LYS A 66 -14.72 15.17 -16.61
C LYS A 66 -15.75 14.07 -16.79
N SER A 67 -16.68 13.90 -15.83
CA SER A 67 -17.70 12.84 -15.82
C SER A 67 -17.11 11.46 -16.07
N LEU A 68 -15.91 11.20 -15.55
CA LEU A 68 -15.24 9.92 -15.72
C LEU A 68 -15.89 8.88 -14.81
N ALA A 69 -16.19 7.72 -15.35
CA ALA A 69 -16.72 6.57 -14.63
C ALA A 69 -15.96 5.29 -15.01
N GLY A 70 -16.17 4.22 -14.24
CA GLY A 70 -15.55 2.92 -14.49
C GLY A 70 -14.02 2.98 -14.61
N ASP A 71 -13.46 2.24 -15.57
CA ASP A 71 -12.03 2.15 -15.80
C ASP A 71 -11.38 3.50 -16.16
N ALA A 72 -12.11 4.37 -16.85
CA ALA A 72 -11.61 5.70 -17.21
C ALA A 72 -11.35 6.56 -15.96
N ARG A 73 -12.21 6.48 -14.94
CA ARG A 73 -11.98 7.16 -13.66
C ARG A 73 -10.79 6.58 -12.92
N GLN A 74 -10.64 5.25 -12.92
CA GLN A 74 -9.53 4.59 -12.24
C GLN A 74 -8.18 4.95 -12.86
N GLY A 75 -8.09 4.93 -14.19
CA GLY A 75 -6.92 5.36 -14.94
C GLY A 75 -6.57 6.82 -14.64
N PHE A 76 -7.55 7.71 -14.74
CA PHE A 76 -7.35 9.13 -14.41
C PHE A 76 -6.90 9.35 -12.96
N MET A 77 -7.48 8.64 -11.99
CA MET A 77 -7.10 8.79 -10.59
C MET A 77 -5.68 8.28 -10.33
N ARG A 78 -5.25 7.20 -10.98
CA ARG A 78 -3.86 6.72 -10.95
C ARG A 78 -2.90 7.74 -11.55
N ASP A 79 -3.26 8.34 -12.66
CA ASP A 79 -2.43 9.33 -13.34
C ASP A 79 -2.33 10.63 -12.55
N CYS A 80 -3.44 11.09 -11.98
CA CYS A 80 -3.48 12.27 -11.12
C CYS A 80 -2.68 12.09 -9.84
N LEU A 81 -2.82 10.95 -9.17
CA LEU A 81 -2.01 10.59 -8.01
C LEU A 81 -0.52 10.33 -8.35
N ALA A 82 -0.21 10.06 -9.62
CA ALA A 82 1.17 9.94 -10.11
C ALA A 82 1.74 11.26 -10.65
N GLY A 83 0.95 12.33 -10.72
CA GLY A 83 1.39 13.67 -11.15
C GLY A 83 1.44 13.82 -12.65
N ARG A 84 0.74 12.93 -13.37
CA ARG A 84 0.69 12.87 -14.84
C ARG A 84 -0.52 13.63 -15.41
N THR A 85 -1.23 14.41 -14.59
CA THR A 85 -2.37 15.25 -15.01
C THR A 85 -2.20 16.67 -14.48
N ALA A 86 -2.75 17.66 -15.20
CA ALA A 86 -2.74 19.07 -14.78
C ALA A 86 -3.43 19.34 -13.42
N ALA A 87 -4.27 18.39 -12.97
CA ALA A 87 -4.97 18.43 -11.69
C ALA A 87 -4.11 18.29 -10.43
N ALA A 88 -2.92 17.71 -10.60
CA ALA A 88 -2.03 17.46 -9.49
C ALA A 88 -1.28 18.76 -9.19
N PRO A 89 -1.25 19.24 -7.94
CA PRO A 89 -0.32 20.30 -7.58
C PRO A 89 1.10 19.86 -7.97
N ALA A 90 1.89 20.81 -8.48
CA ALA A 90 3.25 20.57 -8.95
C ALA A 90 4.00 19.70 -7.94
N GLN A 91 4.37 18.48 -8.37
CA GLN A 91 5.12 17.58 -7.51
C GLN A 91 6.47 18.25 -7.19
N PRO A 92 6.95 18.18 -5.94
CA PRO A 92 8.39 18.33 -5.76
C PRO A 92 9.08 17.31 -6.67
N ALA A 93 10.05 17.77 -7.45
CA ALA A 93 10.83 16.90 -8.32
C ALA A 93 11.30 15.69 -7.50
N LEU A 94 11.13 14.48 -8.05
CA LEU A 94 11.64 13.28 -7.40
C LEU A 94 13.13 13.48 -7.15
N THR A 95 13.59 13.09 -5.97
CA THR A 95 15.04 13.07 -5.74
C THR A 95 15.67 12.02 -6.65
N ALA A 96 16.93 12.22 -7.05
CA ALA A 96 17.65 11.24 -7.89
C ALA A 96 17.59 9.81 -7.31
N GLN A 97 17.52 9.68 -5.98
CA GLN A 97 17.35 8.41 -5.29
C GLN A 97 15.96 7.79 -5.50
N GLN A 98 14.89 8.59 -5.46
CA GLN A 98 13.53 8.14 -5.72
C GLN A 98 13.35 7.73 -7.18
N GLU A 99 13.96 8.47 -8.12
CA GLU A 99 13.99 8.10 -9.54
C GLU A 99 14.74 6.79 -9.77
N ARG A 100 15.94 6.63 -9.19
CA ARG A 100 16.70 5.37 -9.26
C ARG A 100 15.87 4.20 -8.72
N MET A 101 15.23 4.37 -7.56
CA MET A 101 14.42 3.30 -6.97
C MET A 101 13.23 2.93 -7.87
N LYS A 102 12.60 3.91 -8.52
CA LYS A 102 11.52 3.68 -9.49
C LYS A 102 12.02 2.89 -10.70
N SER A 103 13.15 3.29 -11.29
CA SER A 103 13.76 2.59 -12.43
C SER A 103 14.15 1.15 -12.08
N CYS A 104 14.84 0.94 -10.95
CA CYS A 104 15.17 -0.41 -10.46
C CYS A 104 13.92 -1.29 -10.31
N ASN A 105 12.81 -0.75 -9.78
CA ASN A 105 11.59 -1.54 -9.66
C ASN A 105 10.96 -1.89 -11.02
N ALA A 106 10.98 -0.94 -11.97
CA ALA A 106 10.47 -1.16 -13.32
C ALA A 106 11.30 -2.22 -14.07
N GLU A 107 12.63 -2.15 -13.98
CA GLU A 107 13.53 -3.13 -14.58
C GLU A 107 13.36 -4.53 -13.96
N ALA A 108 13.23 -4.61 -12.63
CA ALA A 108 12.97 -5.88 -11.96
C ALA A 108 11.65 -6.52 -12.43
N ALA A 109 10.60 -5.70 -12.60
CA ALA A 109 9.31 -6.15 -13.09
C ALA A 109 9.35 -6.56 -14.57
N GLY A 110 10.05 -5.78 -15.43
CA GLY A 110 10.26 -6.10 -16.84
C GLY A 110 11.03 -7.41 -17.02
N ARG A 111 11.99 -7.69 -16.13
CA ARG A 111 12.74 -8.95 -16.05
C ARG A 111 11.99 -10.07 -15.31
N LYS A 112 10.77 -9.80 -14.83
CA LYS A 112 9.93 -10.73 -14.04
C LYS A 112 10.69 -11.39 -12.88
N LEU A 113 11.58 -10.63 -12.24
CA LEU A 113 12.35 -11.15 -11.11
C LEU A 113 11.45 -11.29 -9.89
N GLY A 114 11.43 -12.49 -9.31
CA GLY A 114 10.77 -12.80 -8.06
C GLY A 114 11.76 -13.25 -6.98
N GLY A 115 11.31 -13.26 -5.73
CA GLY A 115 12.07 -13.79 -4.60
C GLY A 115 13.48 -13.22 -4.48
N ASP A 116 14.45 -14.11 -4.24
CA ASP A 116 15.86 -13.76 -4.01
C ASP A 116 16.48 -13.00 -5.20
N ALA A 117 16.12 -13.37 -6.43
CA ALA A 117 16.64 -12.74 -7.64
C ALA A 117 16.28 -11.25 -7.71
N ARG A 118 15.08 -10.87 -7.27
CA ARG A 118 14.65 -9.47 -7.21
C ARG A 118 15.43 -8.69 -6.15
N GLN A 119 15.62 -9.27 -4.96
CA GLN A 119 16.33 -8.61 -3.87
C GLN A 119 17.79 -8.32 -4.25
N ARG A 120 18.49 -9.32 -4.81
CA ARG A 120 19.87 -9.18 -5.26
C ARG A 120 19.99 -8.13 -6.36
N PHE A 121 19.08 -8.15 -7.33
CA PHE A 121 19.04 -7.13 -8.39
C PHE A 121 18.80 -5.73 -7.82
N MET A 122 17.82 -5.57 -6.92
CA MET A 122 17.45 -4.28 -6.37
C MET A 122 18.59 -3.68 -5.52
N SER A 123 19.32 -4.50 -4.76
CA SER A 123 20.52 -4.07 -4.03
C SER A 123 21.63 -3.60 -4.97
N SER A 124 21.93 -4.36 -6.02
CA SER A 124 22.92 -4.00 -7.04
C SER A 124 22.55 -2.74 -7.83
N CYS A 125 21.26 -2.56 -8.11
CA CYS A 125 20.75 -1.39 -8.82
C CYS A 125 20.77 -0.13 -7.95
N LEU A 126 20.35 -0.24 -6.68
CA LEU A 126 20.39 0.89 -5.75
C LEU A 126 21.82 1.31 -5.39
N SER A 127 22.78 0.38 -5.35
CA SER A 127 24.21 0.67 -5.13
C SER A 127 24.91 1.26 -6.36
N GLY A 128 24.25 1.30 -7.53
CA GLY A 128 24.85 1.80 -8.77
C GLY A 128 25.79 0.81 -9.45
N SER A 129 25.74 -0.48 -9.07
CA SER A 129 26.60 -1.53 -9.66
C SER A 129 26.09 -2.06 -11.01
N THR A 130 24.91 -1.65 -11.47
CA THR A 130 24.35 -2.02 -12.79
C THR A 130 24.27 -0.80 -13.70
N ALA A 131 25.43 -0.37 -14.21
CA ALA A 131 25.53 0.65 -15.24
C ALA A 131 25.25 0.05 -16.63
N THR A 132 24.03 -0.42 -16.89
CA THR A 132 23.55 -0.69 -18.26
C THR A 132 22.04 -0.47 -18.33
N GLY A 133 21.63 0.78 -18.21
CA GLY A 133 20.24 1.22 -18.36
C GLY A 133 20.08 2.69 -18.75
N ALA A 134 21.18 3.39 -19.03
CA ALA A 134 21.17 4.76 -19.53
C ALA A 134 21.26 4.76 -21.06
N THR A 135 20.23 4.26 -21.74
CA THR A 135 19.92 4.71 -23.10
C THR A 135 18.73 5.64 -22.99
N GLY A 136 19.03 6.93 -22.82
CA GLY A 136 17.99 7.96 -22.66
C GLY A 136 18.52 9.31 -22.17
N ALA A 137 19.72 9.72 -22.57
CA ALA A 137 20.16 11.10 -22.46
C ALA A 137 21.02 11.44 -23.69
N ALA A 138 20.35 11.86 -24.75
CA ALA A 138 20.99 12.59 -25.82
C ALA A 138 21.59 13.86 -25.22
N ALA A 139 22.91 13.93 -25.20
CA ALA A 139 23.65 15.15 -24.97
C ALA A 139 23.46 16.08 -26.18
N PRO A 140 23.16 17.39 -26.01
CA PRO A 140 23.55 18.35 -27.01
C PRO A 140 25.05 18.64 -26.82
N ALA A 141 25.83 18.13 -27.77
CA ALA A 141 27.16 18.65 -28.03
C ALA A 141 27.03 20.10 -28.52
N THR A 142 27.56 21.07 -27.77
CA THR A 142 28.22 22.23 -28.40
C THR A 142 29.27 22.80 -27.47
N ARG A 143 30.52 22.61 -27.88
CA ARG A 143 31.73 23.23 -27.39
C ARG A 143 31.87 24.56 -28.14
N ASN A 144 32.07 25.67 -27.45
CA ASN A 144 32.71 26.86 -27.99
C ASN A 144 33.62 27.45 -26.91
#